data_AF-A0A401X8U1-F1
#
_entry.id   AF-A0A401X8U1-F1
#
_cell.length_a   1.000
_cell.length_b   1.000
_cell.length_c   1.000
_cell.angle_alpha   90.00
_cell.angle_beta   90.00
_cell.angle_gamma   90.00
#
_symmetry.space_group_name_H-M   'P 1'
#
loop_
_entity.id
_entity.type
_entity.pdbx_description
1 polymer ?
#
loop_
_entity_poly.entity_id
_entity_poly.type
_entity_poly.pdbx_seq_one_letter_code
_entity_poly.pdbx_strand_id
1 'polypeptide(L)'
;MKKRIANAKHDATYLLADVEVVATYKLFNINRTKLEKIFHRVLAPVQIDLTIQDRFGHPVQPKEWFLVPLEIISQIVSRISDGTIGKYNYKPETVSLNFL
;
A
#
# COMPACT_ATOMS: atom_id res chain seq x y z
N MET A 1 13.09 7.94 -5.17
CA MET A 1 12.17 7.91 -4.01
C MET A 1 12.06 9.27 -3.33
N LYS A 2 13.13 9.80 -2.71
CA LYS A 2 13.10 11.11 -2.01
C LYS A 2 12.46 12.26 -2.81
N LYS A 3 12.74 12.40 -4.11
CA LYS A 3 12.12 13.43 -4.96
C LYS A 3 10.60 13.29 -5.15
N ARG A 4 10.03 12.08 -5.08
CA ARG A 4 8.57 11.85 -5.28
C ARG A 4 7.74 12.22 -4.05
N ILE A 5 8.34 12.16 -2.87
CA ILE A 5 7.67 12.45 -1.59
C ILE A 5 8.02 13.83 -1.03
N ALA A 6 8.97 14.54 -1.63
CA ALA A 6 9.44 15.85 -1.17
C ALA A 6 8.33 16.92 -1.12
N ASN A 7 7.25 16.73 -1.87
CA ASN A 7 6.10 17.65 -1.90
C ASN A 7 4.79 16.98 -1.43
N ALA A 8 4.88 15.90 -0.65
CA ALA A 8 3.73 15.11 -0.21
C ALA A 8 2.65 15.95 0.49
N LYS A 9 3.06 16.86 1.38
CA LYS A 9 2.14 17.75 2.10
C LYS A 9 1.27 18.66 1.22
N HIS A 10 1.61 18.81 -0.06
CA HIS A 10 0.83 19.63 -1.01
C HIS A 10 0.17 18.80 -2.12
N ASP A 11 0.23 17.47 -2.04
CA ASP A 11 -0.32 16.57 -3.04
C ASP A 11 -1.38 15.69 -2.38
N ALA A 12 -2.61 15.74 -2.90
CA ALA A 12 -3.75 15.00 -2.36
C ALA A 12 -3.56 13.47 -2.44
N THR A 13 -2.67 12.98 -3.32
CA THR A 13 -2.24 11.58 -3.34
C THR A 13 -1.62 11.17 -2.01
N TYR A 14 -0.98 12.11 -1.29
CA TYR A 14 -0.35 11.88 0.01
C TYR A 14 -1.14 12.46 1.18
N LEU A 15 -2.47 12.56 1.04
CA LEU A 15 -3.38 13.05 2.07
C LEU A 15 -3.09 14.49 2.54
N LEU A 16 -2.33 15.27 1.75
CA LEU A 16 -1.86 16.61 2.13
C LEU A 16 -1.07 16.60 3.45
N ALA A 17 -0.38 15.50 3.74
CA ALA A 17 0.41 15.31 4.95
C ALA A 17 1.89 15.03 4.62
N ASP A 18 2.76 15.29 5.59
CA ASP A 18 4.15 14.84 5.52
C ASP A 18 4.20 13.31 5.54
N VAL A 19 5.18 12.74 4.83
CA VAL A 19 5.37 11.29 4.75
C VAL A 19 6.80 10.91 5.10
N GLU A 20 6.93 9.82 5.85
CA GLU A 20 8.21 9.25 6.23
C GLU A 20 8.39 7.87 5.58
N VAL A 21 9.62 7.59 5.14
CA VAL A 21 9.97 6.25 4.65
C VAL A 21 10.35 5.39 5.85
N VAL A 22 9.40 4.58 6.32
CA VAL A 22 9.60 3.68 7.47
C VAL A 22 10.24 2.33 7.11
N ALA A 23 10.19 1.92 5.83
CA ALA A 23 10.81 0.70 5.34
C ALA A 23 11.14 0.79 3.85
N THR A 24 12.14 0.04 3.39
CA THR A 24 12.49 -0.07 1.96
C THR A 24 12.74 -1.54 1.62
N TYR A 25 11.98 -2.05 0.65
CA TYR A 25 12.10 -3.41 0.16
C TYR A 25 12.68 -3.41 -1.25
N LYS A 26 13.74 -4.19 -1.47
CA LYS A 26 14.35 -4.35 -2.79
C LYS A 26 13.81 -5.61 -3.44
N LEU A 27 13.17 -5.43 -4.60
CA LEU A 27 12.62 -6.50 -5.41
C LEU A 27 13.40 -6.58 -6.72
N PHE A 28 13.92 -7.76 -7.06
CA PHE A 28 14.68 -8.00 -8.28
C PHE A 28 13.88 -8.89 -9.24
N ASN A 29 14.03 -8.66 -10.54
CA ASN A 29 13.43 -9.46 -11.60
C ASN A 29 11.89 -9.61 -11.53
N ILE A 30 11.18 -8.58 -11.03
CA ILE A 30 9.72 -8.59 -10.86
C ILE A 30 9.05 -7.66 -11.88
N ASN A 31 7.96 -8.15 -12.50
CA ASN A 31 7.09 -7.35 -13.34
C ASN A 31 6.27 -6.36 -12.47
N ARG A 32 6.46 -5.07 -12.70
CA ARG A 32 5.83 -3.99 -11.91
C ARG A 32 4.30 -4.05 -11.94
N THR A 33 3.70 -4.28 -13.11
CA THR A 33 2.24 -4.36 -13.25
C THR A 33 1.66 -5.57 -12.52
N LYS A 34 2.37 -6.71 -12.54
CA LYS A 34 1.95 -7.90 -11.79
C LYS A 34 2.05 -7.65 -10.28
N LEU A 35 3.11 -6.98 -9.83
CA LEU A 35 3.30 -6.61 -8.43
C LEU A 35 2.17 -5.71 -7.91
N GLU A 36 1.84 -4.68 -8.68
CA GLU A 36 0.75 -3.75 -8.37
C GLU A 36 -0.59 -4.49 -8.23
N LYS A 37 -0.93 -5.35 -9.21
CA LYS A 37 -2.14 -6.20 -9.14
C LYS A 37 -2.19 -7.09 -7.89
N ILE A 38 -1.04 -7.60 -7.44
CA ILE A 38 -0.97 -8.42 -6.23
C ILE A 38 -1.27 -7.59 -4.99
N PHE A 39 -0.65 -6.41 -4.85
CA PHE A 39 -0.91 -5.53 -3.71
C PHE A 39 -2.37 -5.10 -3.66
N HIS A 40 -2.93 -4.67 -4.80
CA HIS A 40 -4.34 -4.35 -4.95
C HIS A 40 -5.27 -5.47 -4.46
N ARG A 41 -5.02 -6.70 -4.93
CA ARG A 41 -5.82 -7.87 -4.54
C ARG A 41 -5.70 -8.20 -3.05
N VAL A 42 -4.47 -8.22 -2.53
CA VAL A 42 -4.20 -8.67 -1.15
C VAL A 42 -4.63 -7.63 -0.12
N LEU A 43 -4.48 -6.34 -0.44
CA LEU A 43 -4.79 -5.23 0.47
C LEU A 43 -6.18 -4.63 0.26
N ALA A 44 -6.92 -5.03 -0.78
CA ALA A 44 -8.31 -4.60 -1.01
C ALA A 44 -9.19 -4.59 0.27
N PRO A 45 -9.13 -5.62 1.16
CA PRO A 45 -9.96 -5.64 2.37
C PRO A 45 -9.69 -4.53 3.40
N VAL A 46 -8.57 -3.81 3.28
CA VAL A 46 -8.21 -2.71 4.19
C VAL A 46 -7.91 -1.41 3.45
N GLN A 47 -8.40 -1.30 2.22
CA GLN A 47 -8.40 -0.03 1.51
C GLN A 47 -9.20 0.98 2.35
N ILE A 48 -8.60 2.13 2.60
CA ILE A 48 -9.25 3.17 3.38
C ILE A 48 -10.23 3.88 2.47
N ASP A 49 -11.50 3.93 2.88
CA ASP A 49 -12.50 4.77 2.24
C ASP A 49 -12.53 6.14 2.95
N LEU A 50 -11.84 7.12 2.38
CA LEU A 50 -11.78 8.48 2.91
C LEU A 50 -11.88 9.52 1.80
N THR A 51 -12.55 10.63 2.08
CA THR A 51 -12.55 11.82 1.23
C THR A 51 -11.95 12.98 2.01
N ILE A 52 -11.02 13.69 1.38
CA ILE A 52 -10.41 14.92 1.90
C ILE A 52 -10.75 16.08 0.98
N GLN A 53 -10.59 17.31 1.47
CA GLN A 53 -10.63 18.50 0.63
C GLN A 53 -9.21 18.82 0.16
N ASP A 54 -9.08 19.18 -1.12
CA ASP A 54 -7.85 19.76 -1.63
C ASP A 54 -7.69 21.21 -1.14
N ARG A 55 -6.56 21.84 -1.51
CA ARG A 55 -6.26 23.24 -1.18
C ARG A 55 -7.22 24.28 -1.78
N PHE A 56 -8.14 23.86 -2.65
CA PHE A 56 -9.16 24.69 -3.27
C PHE A 56 -10.57 24.34 -2.76
N GLY A 57 -10.70 23.40 -1.82
CA GLY A 57 -11.98 22.94 -1.27
C GLY A 57 -12.67 21.85 -2.09
N HIS A 58 -12.05 21.33 -3.14
CA HIS A 58 -12.63 20.24 -3.92
C HIS A 58 -12.45 18.90 -3.22
N PRO A 59 -13.48 18.03 -3.19
CA PRO A 59 -13.35 16.70 -2.62
C PRO A 59 -12.42 15.82 -3.48
N VAL A 60 -11.49 15.12 -2.83
CA VAL A 60 -10.58 14.15 -3.43
C VAL A 60 -10.62 12.86 -2.63
N GLN A 61 -10.74 11.74 -3.34
CA GLN A 61 -10.78 10.39 -2.77
C GLN A 61 -9.55 9.59 -3.25
N PRO A 62 -8.48 9.50 -2.45
CA PRO A 62 -7.28 8.79 -2.84
C PRO A 62 -7.49 7.28 -2.70
N LYS A 63 -7.29 6.54 -3.80
CA LYS A 63 -7.64 5.11 -3.88
C LYS A 63 -6.53 4.16 -3.43
N GLU A 64 -5.31 4.63 -3.26
CA GLU A 64 -4.14 3.76 -3.03
C GLU A 64 -3.68 3.76 -1.56
N TRP A 65 -4.61 3.95 -0.62
CA TRP A 65 -4.32 3.99 0.82
C TRP A 65 -4.90 2.78 1.53
N PHE A 66 -4.09 2.16 2.38
CA PHE A 66 -4.41 0.91 3.06
C PHE A 66 -3.98 0.98 4.52
N LEU A 67 -4.81 0.45 5.43
CA LEU A 67 -4.48 0.36 6.85
C LEU A 67 -3.96 -1.04 7.19
N VAL A 68 -2.63 -1.21 7.19
CA VAL A 68 -1.96 -2.49 7.44
C VAL A 68 -0.72 -2.31 8.32
N PRO A 69 -0.48 -3.20 9.29
CA PRO A 69 0.77 -3.22 10.07
C PRO A 69 2.00 -3.51 9.21
N LEU A 70 3.12 -2.88 9.54
CA LEU A 70 4.36 -3.01 8.78
C LEU A 70 4.85 -4.47 8.66
N GLU A 71 4.62 -5.27 9.71
CA GLU A 71 4.97 -6.70 9.71
C GLU A 71 4.23 -7.47 8.60
N ILE A 72 2.94 -7.20 8.41
CA ILE A 72 2.15 -7.83 7.34
C ILE A 72 2.69 -7.42 5.96
N ILE A 73 3.09 -6.16 5.79
CA ILE A 73 3.74 -5.72 4.54
C ILE A 73 5.02 -6.50 4.29
N SER A 74 5.86 -6.69 5.32
CA SER A 74 7.08 -7.49 5.22
C SER A 74 6.78 -8.94 4.81
N GLN A 75 5.78 -9.57 5.42
CA GLN A 75 5.36 -10.93 5.07
C GLN A 75 4.84 -11.00 3.62
N ILE A 76 3.99 -10.06 3.18
CA ILE A 76 3.50 -9.99 1.80
C ILE A 76 4.67 -9.90 0.82
N VAL A 77 5.64 -9.01 1.08
CA VAL A 77 6.84 -8.84 0.24
C VAL A 77 7.67 -10.12 0.17
N SER A 78 7.85 -10.81 1.30
CA SER A 78 8.55 -12.10 1.33
C SER A 78 7.83 -13.15 0.47
N ARG A 79 6.51 -13.24 0.59
CA ARG A 79 5.66 -14.17 -0.18
C ARG A 79 5.57 -13.83 -1.67
N ILE A 80 5.73 -12.56 -2.03
CA ILE A 80 5.85 -12.15 -3.43
C ILE A 80 7.21 -12.63 -3.98
N SER A 81 8.26 -12.47 -3.19
CA SER A 81 9.63 -12.81 -3.60
C SER A 81 9.83 -14.32 -3.77
N ASP A 82 9.21 -15.14 -2.92
CA ASP A 82 9.22 -16.60 -3.03
C ASP A 82 8.16 -17.18 -3.99
N GLY A 83 7.29 -16.32 -4.55
CA GLY A 83 6.26 -16.69 -5.51
C GLY A 83 5.02 -17.35 -4.90
N THR A 84 4.87 -17.40 -3.58
CA THR A 84 3.77 -18.10 -2.90
C THR A 84 2.58 -17.22 -2.53
N ILE A 85 2.66 -15.89 -2.69
CA ILE A 85 1.59 -14.92 -2.35
C ILE A 85 0.21 -15.24 -2.97
N GLY A 86 0.18 -15.94 -4.10
CA GLY A 86 -1.06 -16.40 -4.72
C GLY A 86 -1.88 -17.35 -3.86
N LYS A 87 -1.25 -17.98 -2.85
CA LYS A 87 -1.86 -18.94 -1.92
C LYS A 87 -2.31 -18.31 -0.60
N TYR A 88 -2.20 -16.98 -0.47
CA TYR A 88 -2.52 -16.29 0.77
C TYR A 88 -3.50 -15.14 0.53
N ASN A 89 -4.33 -14.89 1.54
CA ASN A 89 -5.15 -13.69 1.67
C ASN A 89 -4.90 -13.02 3.02
N TYR A 90 -4.92 -11.69 3.04
CA TYR A 90 -4.86 -10.94 4.28
C TYR A 90 -6.23 -10.91 4.96
N LYS A 91 -6.25 -11.20 6.26
CA LYS A 91 -7.41 -11.13 7.14
C LYS A 91 -7.22 -10.00 8.16
N PRO A 92 -7.94 -8.87 8.02
CA PRO A 92 -7.76 -7.71 8.90
C PRO A 92 -8.21 -8.00 10.33
N GLU A 93 -9.26 -8.80 10.48
CA GLU A 93 -9.87 -9.20 11.76
C GLU A 93 -8.86 -9.86 12.71
N THR A 94 -7.95 -10.67 12.15
CA THR A 94 -6.93 -11.44 12.88
C THR A 94 -5.52 -10.92 12.66
N VAL A 95 -5.37 -9.88 11.84
CA VAL A 95 -4.08 -9.30 11.43
C VAL A 95 -3.12 -10.41 10.95
N SER A 96 -3.58 -11.24 10.01
CA SER A 96 -2.82 -12.41 9.56
C SER A 96 -2.93 -12.68 8.07
N LEU A 97 -1.89 -13.30 7.51
CA LEU A 97 -1.95 -13.90 6.17
C LEU A 97 -2.39 -15.36 6.29
N ASN A 98 -3.61 -15.64 5.87
CA ASN A 98 -4.15 -16.99 5.92
C ASN A 98 -3.93 -17.67 4.57
N PHE A 99 -3.61 -18.96 4.62
CA PHE A 99 -3.59 -19.79 3.43
C PHE A 99 -5.01 -19.90 2.85
N LEU A 100 -5.11 -19.83 1.53
CA LEU A 100 -6.37 -19.95 0.77
C LEU A 100 -7.01 -21.33 0.89
#